data_AF-A0A060D1E5-F1
#
_entry.id   AF-A0A060D1E5-F1
#
_cell.length_a   1.000
_cell.length_b   1.000
_cell.length_c   1.000
_cell.angle_alpha   90.00
_cell.angle_beta   90.00
_cell.angle_gamma   90.00
#
_symmetry.space_group_name_H-M   'P 1'
#
loop_
_entity.id
_entity.type
_entity.pdbx_description
1 polymer ?
#
loop_
_entity_poly.entity_id
_entity_poly.type
_entity_poly.pdbx_seq_one_letter_code
_entity_poly.pdbx_strand_id
1 'polypeptide(L)'
;MNTHLHVLEPYTNLCRIWNDEMLKTAQRRMIDIFTDRILDKKTNHLGLFFDEEWNVKSTAISYGHDIEASWLLFEAAEVLGDRRVLEEVKKVSLDIADAASEGLEADGSMIYEKDRDHTDKERHWWVQAEAIVGFMYAYRNSGDISCKEKAARIWNYIRNQIVDAEHGEWHWSRLPDGSVNHKDDKAGFWKCPYHNGRMCMEMIEHFNIR
;
A
#
# COMPACT_ATOMS: atom_id res chain seq x y z
N MET A 1 12.25 5.27 0.60
CA MET A 1 11.25 4.44 1.28
C MET A 1 11.06 3.08 0.62
N ASN A 2 10.77 2.98 -0.68
CA ASN A 2 10.37 1.72 -1.34
C ASN A 2 11.27 0.50 -1.02
N THR A 3 12.60 0.63 -1.13
CA THR A 3 13.54 -0.45 -0.78
C THR A 3 13.39 -0.94 0.67
N HIS A 4 13.12 -0.04 1.62
CA HIS A 4 12.92 -0.43 3.03
C HIS A 4 11.57 -1.14 3.21
N LEU A 5 10.54 -0.78 2.44
CA LEU A 5 9.24 -1.44 2.49
C LEU A 5 9.36 -2.91 2.08
N HIS A 6 10.07 -3.17 0.98
CA HIS A 6 10.34 -4.53 0.52
C HIS A 6 11.54 -5.21 1.20
N VAL A 7 12.10 -4.64 2.27
CA VAL A 7 12.91 -5.37 3.25
C VAL A 7 12.06 -5.74 4.47
N LEU A 8 11.21 -4.82 4.94
CA LEU A 8 10.24 -5.07 6.01
C LEU A 8 9.35 -6.28 5.67
N GLU A 9 8.79 -6.30 4.48
CA GLU A 9 7.87 -7.35 4.02
C GLU A 9 8.45 -8.77 4.06
N PRO A 10 9.60 -9.09 3.42
CA PRO A 10 10.16 -10.43 3.50
C PRO A 10 10.66 -10.78 4.91
N TYR A 11 11.10 -9.80 5.72
CA TYR A 11 11.41 -10.04 7.14
C TYR A 11 10.16 -10.41 7.94
N THR A 12 9.02 -9.77 7.68
CA THR A 12 7.71 -10.16 8.24
C THR A 12 7.44 -11.62 7.92
N ASN A 13 7.53 -11.99 6.63
CA ASN A 13 7.24 -13.36 6.22
C ASN A 13 8.22 -14.39 6.83
N LEU A 14 9.50 -14.05 6.91
CA LEU A 14 10.51 -14.91 7.55
C LEU A 14 10.26 -15.07 9.05
N CYS A 15 9.82 -14.02 9.76
CA CYS A 15 9.46 -14.09 11.18
C CYS A 15 8.34 -15.09 11.46
N ARG A 16 7.43 -15.33 10.49
CA ARG A 16 6.31 -16.28 10.65
C ARG A 16 6.80 -17.72 10.82
N ILE A 17 7.93 -18.06 10.21
CA ILE A 17 8.43 -19.44 10.16
C ILE A 17 9.77 -19.63 10.89
N TRP A 18 10.49 -18.55 11.19
CA TRP A 18 11.79 -18.60 11.83
C TRP A 18 11.84 -17.67 13.04
N ASN A 19 11.72 -18.28 14.22
CA ASN A 19 11.75 -17.59 15.52
C ASN A 19 13.19 -17.26 15.95
N ASP A 20 13.79 -16.25 15.32
CA ASP A 20 15.15 -15.79 15.57
C ASP A 20 15.18 -14.37 16.15
N GLU A 21 15.97 -14.17 17.20
CA GLU A 21 16.02 -12.89 17.92
C GLU A 21 16.74 -11.78 17.14
N MET A 22 17.72 -12.13 16.29
CA MET A 22 18.36 -11.13 15.42
C MET A 22 17.38 -10.65 14.34
N LEU A 23 16.62 -11.57 13.76
CA LEU A 23 15.57 -11.25 12.79
C LEU A 23 14.49 -10.36 13.41
N LYS A 24 13.96 -10.70 14.59
CA LYS A 24 12.98 -9.85 15.30
C LYS A 24 13.53 -8.45 15.59
N THR A 25 14.80 -8.37 15.98
CA THR A 25 15.47 -7.08 16.20
C THR A 25 15.55 -6.29 14.90
N ALA A 26 15.87 -6.92 13.78
CA ALA A 26 15.90 -6.29 12.47
C ALA A 26 14.51 -5.83 12.02
N GLN A 27 13.47 -6.67 12.21
CA GLN A 27 12.08 -6.34 11.93
C GLN A 27 11.61 -5.12 12.73
N ARG A 28 11.86 -5.12 14.04
CA ARG A 28 11.55 -3.98 14.92
C ARG A 28 12.24 -2.70 14.45
N ARG A 29 13.52 -2.79 14.07
CA ARG A 29 14.27 -1.64 13.55
C ARG A 29 13.70 -1.13 12.22
N MET A 30 13.16 -2.00 11.37
CA MET A 30 12.47 -1.56 10.15
C MET A 30 11.21 -0.79 10.47
N ILE A 31 10.37 -1.29 11.40
CA ILE A 31 9.20 -0.56 11.89
C ILE A 31 9.61 0.82 12.44
N ASP A 32 10.62 0.87 13.31
CA ASP A 32 11.12 2.12 13.90
C ASP A 32 11.63 3.10 12.82
N ILE A 33 12.30 2.62 11.76
CA ILE A 33 12.71 3.48 10.64
C ILE A 33 11.50 4.10 9.91
N PHE A 34 10.44 3.31 9.70
CA PHE A 34 9.23 3.83 9.09
C PHE A 34 8.57 4.90 9.96
N THR A 35 8.38 4.64 11.25
CA THR A 35 7.65 5.52 12.17
C THR A 35 8.45 6.77 12.58
N ASP A 36 9.79 6.69 12.64
CA ASP A 36 10.63 7.79 13.10
C ASP A 36 11.33 8.59 12.00
N ARG A 37 11.58 7.99 10.84
CA ARG A 37 12.37 8.63 9.76
C ARG A 37 11.56 8.86 8.49
N ILE A 38 10.76 7.89 8.08
CA ILE A 38 10.07 7.94 6.79
C ILE A 38 8.74 8.70 6.89
N LEU A 39 7.99 8.50 7.97
CA LEU A 39 6.72 9.16 8.23
C LEU A 39 6.90 10.65 8.50
N ASP A 40 6.25 11.50 7.70
CA ASP A 40 6.07 12.90 8.07
C ASP A 40 4.91 13.02 9.07
N LYS A 41 5.24 13.27 10.34
CA LYS A 41 4.26 13.36 11.45
C LYS A 41 3.29 14.56 11.34
N LYS A 42 3.48 15.47 10.38
CA LYS A 42 2.56 16.59 10.13
C LYS A 42 1.47 16.24 9.12
N THR A 43 1.82 15.46 8.11
CA THR A 43 0.92 15.15 6.98
C THR A 43 0.48 13.69 6.97
N ASN A 44 1.16 12.83 7.73
CA ASN A 44 1.03 11.38 7.76
C ASN A 44 1.36 10.67 6.42
N HIS A 45 1.94 11.38 5.46
CA HIS A 45 2.50 10.78 4.25
C HIS A 45 3.92 10.26 4.47
N LEU A 46 4.37 9.34 3.61
CA LEU A 46 5.70 8.76 3.66
C LEU A 46 6.65 9.48 2.70
N GLY A 47 7.78 9.97 3.22
CA GLY A 47 8.82 10.52 2.37
C GLY A 47 9.36 9.45 1.41
N LEU A 48 9.45 9.76 0.11
CA LEU A 48 9.85 8.77 -0.89
C LEU A 48 11.37 8.59 -1.01
N PHE A 49 12.10 9.70 -1.05
CA PHE A 49 13.55 9.74 -1.30
C PHE A 49 14.27 10.55 -0.23
N PHE A 50 15.43 10.06 0.20
CA PHE A 50 16.25 10.63 1.27
C PHE A 50 17.73 10.62 0.89
N ASP A 51 18.53 11.51 1.48
CA ASP A 51 19.98 11.34 1.54
C ASP A 51 20.41 10.38 2.67
N GLU A 52 21.72 10.20 2.82
CA GLU A 52 22.33 9.28 3.79
C GLU A 52 22.05 9.71 5.25
N GLU A 53 21.75 10.98 5.48
CA GLU A 53 21.40 11.55 6.78
C GLU A 53 19.88 11.59 7.05
N TRP A 54 19.05 10.94 6.21
CA TRP A 54 17.59 10.93 6.29
C TRP A 54 16.92 12.28 6.09
N ASN A 55 17.55 13.22 5.37
CA ASN A 55 16.86 14.41 4.91
C ASN A 55 16.02 14.07 3.67
N VAL A 56 14.73 14.39 3.71
CA VAL A 56 13.82 14.21 2.58
C VAL A 56 14.31 15.01 1.37
N LYS A 57 14.41 14.36 0.21
CA LYS A 57 14.84 14.95 -1.07
C LYS A 57 13.74 15.09 -2.11
N SER A 58 12.52 14.66 -1.78
CA SER A 58 11.37 14.72 -2.67
C SER A 58 10.16 15.36 -1.98
N THR A 59 9.35 16.06 -2.76
CA THR A 59 8.03 16.55 -2.34
C THR A 59 6.89 15.65 -2.84
N ALA A 60 7.22 14.58 -3.56
CA ALA A 60 6.25 13.67 -4.13
C ALA A 60 5.63 12.76 -3.04
N ILE A 61 4.31 12.62 -3.13
CA ILE A 61 3.46 11.73 -2.35
C ILE A 61 3.04 10.60 -3.29
N SER A 62 3.31 9.34 -2.90
CA SER A 62 2.84 8.17 -3.65
C SER A 62 1.73 7.50 -2.88
N TYR A 63 0.48 7.71 -3.31
CA TYR A 63 -0.70 7.22 -2.60
C TYR A 63 -0.72 5.69 -2.49
N GLY A 64 -0.26 5.00 -3.55
CA GLY A 64 -0.11 3.55 -3.54
C GLY A 64 0.87 3.03 -2.50
N HIS A 65 2.05 3.64 -2.38
CA HIS A 65 3.01 3.18 -1.38
C HIS A 65 2.59 3.56 0.04
N ASP A 66 1.92 4.71 0.23
CA ASP A 66 1.37 5.07 1.53
C ASP A 66 0.34 4.02 2.00
N ILE A 67 -0.65 3.71 1.16
CA ILE A 67 -1.69 2.74 1.52
C ILE A 67 -1.11 1.32 1.65
N GLU A 68 -0.13 0.93 0.85
CA GLU A 68 0.59 -0.35 0.99
C GLU A 68 1.34 -0.44 2.31
N ALA A 69 2.15 0.57 2.63
CA ALA A 69 2.91 0.61 3.87
C ALA A 69 2.01 0.63 5.11
N SER A 70 0.82 1.24 5.02
CA SER A 70 -0.14 1.26 6.13
C SER A 70 -0.46 -0.15 6.64
N TRP A 71 -0.75 -1.10 5.74
CA TRP A 71 -1.15 -2.45 6.12
C TRP A 71 0.04 -3.37 6.34
N LEU A 72 1.13 -3.22 5.57
CA LEU A 72 2.37 -3.98 5.79
C LEU A 72 3.01 -3.65 7.14
N LEU A 73 2.97 -2.39 7.60
CA LEU A 73 3.43 -2.03 8.94
C LEU A 73 2.58 -2.69 10.02
N PHE A 74 1.25 -2.66 9.85
CA PHE A 74 0.35 -3.28 10.80
C PHE A 74 0.58 -4.79 10.90
N GLU A 75 0.68 -5.48 9.76
CA GLU A 75 1.00 -6.90 9.68
C GLU A 75 2.38 -7.21 10.31
N ALA A 76 3.40 -6.42 9.97
CA ALA A 76 4.74 -6.53 10.54
C ALA A 76 4.74 -6.47 12.07
N ALA A 77 3.97 -5.56 12.66
CA ALA A 77 3.85 -5.41 14.10
C ALA A 77 3.07 -6.56 14.74
N GLU A 78 2.03 -7.08 14.07
CA GLU A 78 1.28 -8.26 14.53
C GLU A 78 2.19 -9.49 14.59
N VAL A 79 2.97 -9.74 13.53
CA VAL A 79 3.88 -10.88 13.45
C VAL A 79 5.03 -10.77 14.45
N LEU A 80 5.54 -9.55 14.70
CA LEU A 80 6.57 -9.32 15.72
C LEU A 80 6.10 -9.70 17.13
N GLY A 81 4.79 -9.55 17.42
CA GLY A 81 4.18 -9.94 18.70
C GLY A 81 4.54 -9.03 19.89
N ASP A 82 5.24 -7.91 19.67
CA ASP A 82 5.51 -6.90 20.70
C ASP A 82 4.26 -6.02 20.86
N ARG A 83 3.53 -6.22 21.96
CA ARG A 83 2.28 -5.50 22.25
C ARG A 83 2.44 -3.98 22.26
N ARG A 84 3.60 -3.45 22.68
CA ARG A 84 3.81 -1.99 22.71
C ARG A 84 3.93 -1.43 21.30
N VAL A 85 4.70 -2.12 20.45
CA VAL A 85 4.88 -1.75 19.04
C VAL A 85 3.56 -1.86 18.30
N LEU A 86 2.80 -2.94 18.54
CA LEU A 86 1.52 -3.16 17.89
C LEU A 86 0.51 -2.03 18.16
N GLU A 87 0.37 -1.59 19.42
CA GLU A 87 -0.57 -0.51 19.76
C GLU A 87 -0.16 0.84 19.15
N GLU A 88 1.14 1.11 19.04
CA GLU A 88 1.66 2.30 18.35
C GLU A 88 1.37 2.23 16.84
N VAL A 89 1.70 1.11 16.21
CA VAL A 89 1.55 0.92 14.77
C VAL A 89 0.09 0.85 14.34
N LYS A 90 -0.83 0.37 15.19
CA LYS A 90 -2.27 0.45 14.92
C LYS A 90 -2.73 1.89 14.70
N LYS A 91 -2.22 2.84 15.47
CA LYS A 91 -2.56 4.25 15.27
C LYS A 91 -1.91 4.78 13.99
N VAL A 92 -0.61 4.55 13.82
CA VAL A 92 0.15 5.04 12.67
C VAL A 92 -0.40 4.49 11.34
N SER A 93 -0.76 3.22 11.27
CA SER A 93 -1.35 2.61 10.07
C SER A 93 -2.68 3.27 9.67
N LEU A 94 -3.53 3.62 10.63
CA LEU A 94 -4.77 4.36 10.35
C LEU A 94 -4.49 5.79 9.87
N ASP A 95 -3.54 6.48 10.52
CA ASP A 95 -3.13 7.83 10.15
C ASP A 95 -2.59 7.87 8.70
N ILE A 96 -1.77 6.89 8.30
CA ILE A 96 -1.25 6.76 6.93
C ILE A 96 -2.38 6.40 5.94
N ALA A 97 -3.26 5.46 6.28
CA ALA A 97 -4.36 5.07 5.40
C ALA A 97 -5.35 6.22 5.17
N ASP A 98 -5.58 7.07 6.17
CA ASP A 98 -6.38 8.28 6.03
C ASP A 98 -5.71 9.30 5.10
N ALA A 99 -4.41 9.57 5.28
CA ALA A 99 -3.65 10.45 4.40
C ALA A 99 -3.61 9.93 2.95
N ALA A 100 -3.39 8.63 2.75
CA ALA A 100 -3.44 8.02 1.42
C ALA A 100 -4.82 8.18 0.75
N SER A 101 -5.89 8.30 1.54
CA SER A 101 -7.24 8.49 1.02
C SER A 101 -7.47 9.85 0.34
N GLU A 102 -6.55 10.81 0.49
CA GLU A 102 -6.50 12.03 -0.33
C GLU A 102 -6.38 11.73 -1.83
N GLY A 103 -5.79 10.58 -2.20
CA GLY A 103 -5.69 10.14 -3.59
C GLY A 103 -6.95 9.49 -4.16
N LEU A 104 -8.04 9.38 -3.39
CA LEU A 104 -9.29 8.78 -3.87
C LEU A 104 -10.10 9.74 -4.74
N GLU A 105 -10.62 9.21 -5.85
CA GLU A 105 -11.44 9.96 -6.79
C GLU A 105 -12.94 9.61 -6.65
N ALA A 106 -13.79 10.45 -7.26
CA ALA A 106 -15.24 10.28 -7.22
C ALA A 106 -15.72 8.96 -7.86
N ASP A 107 -14.98 8.42 -8.83
CA ASP A 107 -15.26 7.13 -9.46
C ASP A 107 -14.85 5.92 -8.59
N GLY A 108 -14.18 6.17 -7.46
CA GLY A 108 -13.71 5.15 -6.54
C GLY A 108 -12.29 4.64 -6.82
N SER A 109 -11.61 5.13 -7.87
CA SER A 109 -10.20 4.83 -8.12
C SER A 109 -9.28 5.63 -7.19
N MET A 110 -8.00 5.24 -7.16
CA MET A 110 -6.92 6.00 -6.54
C MET A 110 -5.93 6.47 -7.61
N ILE A 111 -5.57 7.76 -7.58
CA ILE A 111 -4.54 8.34 -8.46
C ILE A 111 -3.12 7.91 -8.05
N TYR A 112 -2.16 8.10 -8.95
CA TYR A 112 -0.82 7.55 -8.77
C TYR A 112 0.00 8.34 -7.74
N GLU A 113 0.26 9.61 -8.00
CA GLU A 113 1.12 10.44 -7.16
C GLU A 113 0.82 11.94 -7.30
N LYS A 114 1.34 12.71 -6.35
CA LYS A 114 1.30 14.17 -6.38
C LYS A 114 2.66 14.73 -6.01
N ASP A 115 3.19 15.62 -6.84
CA ASP A 115 4.41 16.38 -6.57
C ASP A 115 4.14 17.88 -6.72
N ARG A 116 4.04 18.58 -5.58
CA ARG A 116 3.69 20.01 -5.49
C ARG A 116 2.36 20.31 -6.21
N ASP A 117 2.44 21.07 -7.31
CA ASP A 117 1.31 21.50 -8.13
C ASP A 117 1.01 20.51 -9.26
N HIS A 118 1.85 19.49 -9.45
CA HIS A 118 1.63 18.43 -10.41
C HIS A 118 0.96 17.23 -9.75
N THR A 119 -0.05 16.68 -10.40
CA THR A 119 -0.74 15.47 -9.95
C THR A 119 -0.80 14.50 -11.11
N ASP A 120 -0.18 13.34 -10.93
CA ASP A 120 -0.31 12.23 -11.84
C ASP A 120 -1.63 11.50 -11.54
N LYS A 121 -2.57 11.65 -12.46
CA LYS A 121 -3.92 11.08 -12.37
C LYS A 121 -4.04 9.74 -13.08
N GLU A 122 -2.95 9.08 -13.43
CA GLU A 122 -3.03 7.71 -13.92
C GLU A 122 -3.53 6.75 -12.84
N ARG A 123 -4.30 5.74 -13.25
CA ARG A 123 -4.84 4.71 -12.35
C ARG A 123 -4.07 3.43 -12.57
N HIS A 124 -2.90 3.33 -11.92
CA HIS A 124 -2.02 2.17 -12.02
C HIS A 124 -2.62 0.96 -11.30
N TRP A 125 -2.51 -0.22 -11.90
CA TRP A 125 -3.15 -1.44 -11.39
C TRP A 125 -2.75 -1.75 -9.95
N TRP A 126 -1.47 -1.58 -9.61
CA TRP A 126 -0.91 -2.01 -8.33
C TRP A 126 -1.41 -1.09 -7.22
N VAL A 127 -1.51 0.22 -7.47
CA VAL A 127 -2.10 1.20 -6.55
C VAL A 127 -3.53 0.80 -6.20
N GLN A 128 -4.32 0.35 -7.19
CA GLN A 128 -5.70 -0.06 -6.93
C GLN A 128 -5.74 -1.34 -6.08
N ALA A 129 -4.85 -2.30 -6.36
CA ALA A 129 -4.77 -3.54 -5.60
C ALA A 129 -4.40 -3.28 -4.14
N GLU A 130 -3.36 -2.47 -3.89
CA GLU A 130 -2.92 -2.11 -2.55
C GLU A 130 -3.95 -1.29 -1.79
N ALA A 131 -4.68 -0.42 -2.48
CA ALA A 131 -5.74 0.35 -1.85
C ALA A 131 -6.87 -0.54 -1.30
N ILE A 132 -7.23 -1.63 -1.99
CA ILE A 132 -8.20 -2.60 -1.46
C ILE A 132 -7.68 -3.24 -0.18
N VAL A 133 -6.44 -3.77 -0.19
CA VAL A 133 -5.87 -4.43 0.99
C VAL A 133 -5.74 -3.45 2.15
N GLY A 134 -5.16 -2.27 1.90
CA GLY A 134 -4.96 -1.26 2.92
C GLY A 134 -6.24 -0.78 3.58
N PHE A 135 -7.29 -0.49 2.81
CA PHE A 135 -8.57 -0.09 3.41
C PHE A 135 -9.29 -1.24 4.12
N MET A 136 -9.12 -2.50 3.68
CA MET A 136 -9.67 -3.64 4.41
C MET A 136 -8.94 -3.91 5.73
N TYR A 137 -7.61 -3.72 5.77
CA TYR A 137 -6.84 -3.75 7.02
C TYR A 137 -7.18 -2.58 7.94
N ALA A 138 -7.40 -1.38 7.39
CA ALA A 138 -7.87 -0.23 8.16
C ALA A 138 -9.25 -0.53 8.79
N TYR A 139 -10.18 -1.15 8.04
CA TYR A 139 -11.45 -1.62 8.58
C TYR A 139 -11.26 -2.66 9.70
N ARG A 140 -10.36 -3.64 9.51
CA ARG A 140 -10.04 -4.66 10.53
C ARG A 140 -9.53 -4.03 11.83
N ASN A 141 -8.74 -2.97 11.71
CA ASN A 141 -8.14 -2.26 12.83
C ASN A 141 -9.14 -1.35 13.56
N SER A 142 -9.86 -0.50 12.84
CA SER A 142 -10.73 0.53 13.42
C SER A 142 -12.18 0.11 13.64
N GLY A 143 -12.67 -0.87 12.87
CA GLY A 143 -14.10 -1.20 12.77
C GLY A 143 -14.93 -0.20 11.94
N ASP A 144 -14.31 0.84 11.35
CA ASP A 144 -15.02 1.84 10.56
C ASP A 144 -15.44 1.29 9.18
N ILE A 145 -16.75 1.14 9.00
CA ILE A 145 -17.34 0.61 7.76
C ILE A 145 -16.99 1.44 6.53
N SER A 146 -16.68 2.72 6.69
CA SER A 146 -16.30 3.61 5.58
C SER A 146 -15.05 3.11 4.83
N CYS A 147 -14.11 2.49 5.55
CA CYS A 147 -12.92 1.88 4.95
C CYS A 147 -13.30 0.70 4.04
N LYS A 148 -14.22 -0.16 4.48
CA LYS A 148 -14.72 -1.28 3.66
C LYS A 148 -15.46 -0.78 2.42
N GLU A 149 -16.22 0.31 2.53
CA GLU A 149 -16.91 0.93 1.40
C GLU A 149 -15.94 1.52 0.37
N LYS A 150 -14.84 2.15 0.83
CA LYS A 150 -13.74 2.60 -0.05
C LYS A 150 -13.17 1.41 -0.84
N ALA A 151 -12.82 0.31 -0.17
CA ALA A 151 -12.32 -0.91 -0.83
C ALA A 151 -13.31 -1.49 -1.86
N ALA A 152 -14.60 -1.53 -1.52
CA ALA A 152 -15.64 -2.03 -2.43
C ALA A 152 -15.79 -1.16 -3.70
N ARG A 153 -15.67 0.17 -3.57
CA ARG A 153 -15.69 1.10 -4.71
C ARG A 153 -14.47 0.90 -5.61
N ILE A 154 -13.28 0.75 -5.03
CA ILE A 154 -12.05 0.47 -5.78
C ILE A 154 -12.18 -0.85 -6.54
N TRP A 155 -12.69 -1.91 -5.90
CA TRP A 155 -12.92 -3.19 -6.57
C TRP A 155 -13.86 -3.05 -7.77
N ASN A 156 -14.92 -2.25 -7.62
CA ASN A 156 -15.83 -1.98 -8.72
C ASN A 156 -15.14 -1.22 -9.86
N TYR A 157 -14.22 -0.29 -9.55
CA TYR A 157 -13.39 0.36 -10.56
C TYR A 157 -12.48 -0.64 -11.28
N ILE A 158 -11.73 -1.46 -10.53
CA ILE A 158 -10.82 -2.47 -11.07
C ILE A 158 -11.55 -3.38 -12.06
N ARG A 159 -12.68 -3.97 -11.65
CA ARG A 159 -13.44 -4.90 -12.51
C ARG A 159 -13.90 -4.28 -13.82
N ASN A 160 -14.27 -3.00 -13.80
CA ASN A 160 -14.85 -2.33 -14.96
C ASN A 160 -13.80 -1.63 -15.84
N GLN A 161 -12.65 -1.24 -15.28
CA GLN A 161 -11.70 -0.37 -15.95
C GLN A 161 -10.28 -0.92 -16.06
N ILE A 162 -9.86 -1.85 -15.18
CA ILE A 162 -8.48 -2.36 -15.15
C ILE A 162 -8.40 -3.79 -15.68
N VAL A 163 -9.36 -4.65 -15.35
CA VAL A 163 -9.38 -6.05 -15.83
C VAL A 163 -9.57 -6.09 -17.34
N ASP A 164 -8.65 -6.76 -18.04
CA ASP A 164 -8.78 -7.05 -19.47
C ASP A 164 -9.49 -8.39 -19.63
N ALA A 165 -10.81 -8.35 -19.81
CA ALA A 165 -11.63 -9.55 -19.96
C ALA A 165 -11.44 -10.24 -21.33
N GLU A 166 -10.88 -9.55 -22.32
CA GLU A 166 -10.70 -10.08 -23.67
C GLU A 166 -9.40 -10.88 -23.79
N HIS A 167 -8.31 -10.34 -23.26
CA HIS A 167 -6.98 -10.92 -23.38
C HIS A 167 -6.41 -11.42 -22.03
N GLY A 168 -7.23 -11.45 -20.97
CA GLY A 168 -6.89 -11.92 -19.62
C GLY A 168 -6.04 -10.93 -18.80
N GLU A 169 -5.93 -11.11 -17.49
CA GLU A 169 -5.09 -10.25 -16.63
C GLU A 169 -5.56 -8.77 -16.61
N TRP A 170 -4.74 -7.81 -16.18
CA TRP A 170 -5.06 -6.41 -15.85
C TRP A 170 -4.20 -5.46 -16.71
N HIS A 171 -4.77 -4.38 -17.24
CA HIS A 171 -4.01 -3.34 -17.94
C HIS A 171 -2.99 -2.64 -17.03
N TRP A 172 -1.95 -2.01 -17.61
CA TRP A 172 -0.94 -1.27 -16.84
C TRP A 172 -1.58 -0.14 -16.01
N SER A 173 -2.30 0.73 -16.70
CA SER A 173 -3.03 1.83 -16.08
C SER A 173 -4.20 2.28 -16.97
N ARG A 174 -5.05 3.12 -16.40
CA ARG A 174 -5.88 4.05 -17.19
C ARG A 174 -5.24 5.43 -17.17
N LEU A 175 -5.15 6.05 -18.34
CA LEU A 175 -4.67 7.42 -18.50
C LEU A 175 -5.65 8.42 -17.88
N PRO A 176 -5.27 9.69 -17.67
CA PRO A 176 -6.15 10.68 -17.03
C PRO A 176 -7.48 10.91 -17.75
N ASP A 177 -7.51 10.72 -19.07
CA ASP A 177 -8.72 10.80 -19.92
C ASP A 177 -9.59 9.53 -19.86
N GLY A 178 -9.17 8.54 -19.08
CA GLY A 178 -9.81 7.26 -18.93
C GLY A 178 -9.50 6.29 -20.06
N SER A 179 -8.64 6.56 -21.02
CA SER A 179 -8.22 5.56 -22.01
C SER A 179 -7.28 4.50 -21.41
N VAL A 180 -7.19 3.34 -22.05
CA VAL A 180 -6.27 2.27 -21.62
C VAL A 180 -4.85 2.62 -22.01
N ASN A 181 -3.91 2.45 -21.08
CA ASN A 181 -2.50 2.55 -21.40
C ASN A 181 -2.05 1.32 -22.21
N HIS A 182 -1.80 1.52 -23.51
CA HIS A 182 -1.26 0.52 -24.44
C HIS A 182 0.24 0.67 -24.70
N LYS A 183 0.90 1.62 -24.05
CA LYS A 183 2.35 1.84 -24.21
C LYS A 183 3.15 0.89 -23.33
N ASP A 184 2.69 0.68 -22.11
CA ASP A 184 3.37 -0.16 -21.13
C ASP A 184 2.96 -1.63 -21.24
N ASP A 185 3.88 -2.50 -20.83
CA ASP A 185 3.75 -3.95 -20.98
C ASP A 185 2.62 -4.51 -20.11
N LYS A 186 1.93 -5.54 -20.61
CA LYS A 186 0.93 -6.27 -19.81
C LYS A 186 1.54 -7.30 -18.85
N ALA A 187 2.78 -7.70 -19.12
CA ALA A 187 3.63 -8.44 -18.20
C ALA A 187 5.08 -8.11 -18.57
N GLY A 188 5.92 -7.82 -17.58
CA GLY A 188 7.26 -7.32 -17.83
C GLY A 188 8.05 -7.19 -16.55
N PHE A 189 9.21 -6.53 -16.64
CA PHE A 189 10.14 -6.41 -15.52
C PHE A 189 9.51 -5.78 -14.27
N TRP A 190 8.58 -4.85 -14.47
CA TRP A 190 7.88 -4.12 -13.42
C TRP A 190 6.39 -4.50 -13.31
N LYS A 191 5.92 -5.50 -14.08
CA LYS A 191 4.54 -6.00 -14.06
C LYS A 191 4.51 -7.51 -13.92
N CYS A 192 4.17 -7.97 -12.73
CA CYS A 192 4.13 -9.37 -12.36
C CYS A 192 2.81 -9.68 -11.61
N PRO A 193 2.45 -10.97 -11.41
CA PRO A 193 1.18 -11.35 -10.77
C PRO A 193 1.18 -11.13 -9.24
N TYR A 194 2.12 -10.34 -8.73
CA TYR A 194 2.37 -10.15 -7.31
C TYR A 194 1.25 -9.36 -6.63
N HIS A 195 1.07 -8.08 -6.99
CA HIS A 195 0.15 -7.19 -6.28
C HIS A 195 -1.32 -7.63 -6.41
N ASN A 196 -1.77 -7.92 -7.64
CA ASN A 196 -3.15 -8.36 -7.89
C ASN A 196 -3.41 -9.77 -7.35
N GLY A 197 -2.44 -10.68 -7.45
CA GLY A 197 -2.51 -12.01 -6.85
C GLY A 197 -2.57 -11.96 -5.31
N ARG A 198 -1.64 -11.21 -4.68
CA ARG A 198 -1.60 -10.99 -3.23
C ARG A 198 -2.88 -10.36 -2.72
N MET A 199 -3.39 -9.33 -3.39
CA MET A 199 -4.69 -8.73 -3.05
C MET A 199 -5.80 -9.78 -2.98
N CYS A 200 -5.94 -10.65 -3.99
CA CYS A 200 -6.94 -11.72 -3.96
C CYS A 200 -6.71 -12.70 -2.80
N MET A 201 -5.47 -13.13 -2.56
CA MET A 201 -5.12 -14.06 -1.48
C MET A 201 -5.40 -13.46 -0.10
N GLU A 202 -5.03 -12.20 0.13
CA GLU A 202 -5.33 -11.46 1.36
C GLU A 202 -6.83 -11.39 1.64
N MET A 203 -7.65 -11.12 0.61
CA MET A 203 -9.12 -11.08 0.76
C MET A 203 -9.71 -12.44 1.13
N ILE A 204 -9.18 -13.52 0.55
CA ILE A 204 -9.63 -14.89 0.83
C ILE A 204 -9.22 -15.31 2.25
N GLU A 205 -7.97 -15.08 2.64
CA GLU A 205 -7.38 -15.57 3.88
C GLU A 205 -7.83 -14.78 5.11
N HIS A 206 -7.88 -13.45 5.01
CA HIS A 206 -8.11 -12.58 6.18
C HIS A 206 -9.52 -12.00 6.27
N PHE A 207 -10.30 -12.05 5.18
CA PHE A 207 -11.61 -11.40 5.13
C PHE A 207 -12.78 -12.31 4.71
N ASN A 208 -12.52 -13.61 4.49
CA ASN A 208 -13.52 -14.61 4.10
C ASN A 208 -14.36 -14.22 2.88
N ILE A 209 -13.78 -13.46 1.95
CA ILE A 209 -14.41 -13.08 0.70
C ILE A 209 -14.15 -14.24 -0.28
N ARG A 210 -15.21 -14.93 -0.70
CA ARG A 210 -15.19 -16.03 -1.67
C ARG A 210 -15.94 -15.66 -2.94
#